data_AF-A0A962UIB7-F1
#
_entry.id   AF-A0A962UIB7-F1
#
_cell.length_a   1.000
_cell.length_b   1.000
_cell.length_c   1.000
_cell.angle_alpha   90.00
_cell.angle_beta   90.00
_cell.angle_gamma   90.00
#
_symmetry.space_group_name_H-M   'P 1'
#
loop_
_entity.id
_entity.type
_entity.pdbx_description
1 polymer ?
#
loop_
_entity_poly.entity_id
_entity_poly.type
_entity_poly.pdbx_seq_one_letter_code
_entity_poly.pdbx_strand_id
1 'polypeptide(L)'
;LLRLALNVASTRVVLLEGHNGGDAAGKVIEAFGEFVIGGNYAVGLVVFAILVIINFAVVTKGAGRVSEVSARFTLDAMPGKQMAIDADLNSGLIDQAEARTRREEVGREADFYGAMDGASKFVRGDAVAGILILIINIVGGLAIGMGQHDLDLSTAMRFYALLTIGDGLVAQLPSLLLSTSAAILVTRVSSAEDLGSQVNSQLLNNPRALAITAVILLLLGMIPGMPNLVFLLLGAAVGGLAYMVAKRGQEQKVETQAVQPASRPEESGEVRELTWQDVHPVDVIGLEVGYRLIPLVDRNQGGQLMTRIKGVRKKLSQELGFLVQSVHIRDNLDLAPNAYRITLNGVPVGESEVFVDRDMAINPGRVFGELKGNVTKDPAFGLDAVWIDAAQRDQAQTMGYTVVDASTVVATHLSELLQSHAHELLGHDEVQQLLDNLAQVAPKLVEDLVPKLLPLAVVLRVLQNLLQESVPIRDMRTIAETLAEQATKSQDAGTLTASVRVALARSIVQQVVGPKGEIPVIVLEPGLERLLQQTLVNAGEDGAGVEPGMLEQLQNALQDTAKQQELSGQESVLLVAAAIRPWLAKFARHSVPGVRVLSYNEIPDNRQIKVISTIGRNAKEV
;
A
#
# COMPACT_ATOMS: atom_id res chain seq x y z
N LEU A 1 -11.41 14.67 -38.33
CA LEU A 1 -11.85 15.50 -39.48
C LEU A 1 -10.68 16.21 -40.17
N LEU A 2 -9.87 17.03 -39.48
CA LEU A 2 -8.70 17.72 -40.08
C LEU A 2 -7.76 16.75 -40.84
N ARG A 3 -7.48 15.58 -40.26
CA ARG A 3 -6.69 14.52 -40.94
C ARG A 3 -7.29 14.07 -42.27
N LEU A 4 -8.59 13.74 -42.31
CA LEU A 4 -9.25 13.30 -43.55
C LEU A 4 -9.18 14.39 -44.62
N ALA A 5 -9.33 15.67 -44.24
CA ALA A 5 -9.16 16.78 -45.16
C ALA A 5 -7.72 16.88 -45.70
N LEU A 6 -6.72 16.67 -44.85
CA LEU A 6 -5.31 16.63 -45.26
C LEU A 6 -5.00 15.44 -46.18
N ASN A 7 -5.54 14.25 -45.90
CA ASN A 7 -5.37 13.07 -46.75
C ASN A 7 -6.03 13.25 -48.13
N VAL A 8 -7.18 13.92 -48.20
CA VAL A 8 -7.83 14.24 -49.47
C VAL A 8 -7.00 15.29 -50.24
N ALA A 9 -6.43 16.27 -49.53
CA ALA A 9 -5.55 17.27 -50.13
C ALA A 9 -4.25 16.65 -50.66
N SER A 10 -3.60 15.76 -49.89
CA SER A 10 -2.38 15.06 -50.33
C SER A 10 -2.67 14.11 -51.48
N THR A 11 -3.76 13.35 -51.43
CA THR A 11 -4.25 12.51 -52.55
C THR A 11 -4.40 13.32 -53.84
N ARG A 12 -4.99 14.52 -53.76
CA ARG A 12 -5.10 15.40 -54.93
C ARG A 12 -3.73 15.79 -55.48
N VAL A 13 -2.78 16.17 -54.63
CA VAL A 13 -1.43 16.54 -55.05
C VAL A 13 -0.69 15.34 -55.64
N VAL A 14 -0.78 14.16 -55.02
CA VAL A 14 -0.19 12.91 -55.53
C VAL A 14 -0.71 12.60 -56.93
N LEU A 15 -2.03 12.70 -57.16
CA LEU A 15 -2.62 12.39 -58.47
C LEU A 15 -2.30 13.45 -59.54
N LEU A 16 -2.24 14.74 -59.17
CA LEU A 16 -1.97 15.84 -60.11
C LEU A 16 -0.49 15.99 -60.46
N GLU A 17 0.38 15.90 -59.47
CA GLU A 17 1.80 16.24 -59.59
C GLU A 17 2.72 15.02 -59.52
N GLY A 18 2.22 13.83 -59.16
CA GLY A 18 3.03 12.62 -58.95
C GLY A 18 3.80 12.12 -60.19
N HIS A 19 3.46 12.59 -61.40
CA HIS A 19 4.23 12.31 -62.61
C HIS A 19 5.60 13.02 -62.62
N ASN A 20 5.79 14.07 -61.79
CA ASN A 20 7.01 14.87 -61.74
C ASN A 20 8.13 14.24 -60.89
N GLY A 21 7.87 13.16 -60.15
CA GLY A 21 8.86 12.46 -59.33
C GLY A 21 8.45 12.28 -57.87
N GLY A 22 9.40 11.88 -57.03
CA GLY A 22 9.19 11.57 -55.61
C GLY A 22 8.95 12.78 -54.71
N ASP A 23 9.41 13.97 -55.11
CA ASP A 23 9.30 15.21 -54.34
C ASP A 23 7.98 15.97 -54.57
N ALA A 24 7.19 15.53 -55.56
CA ALA A 24 5.99 16.20 -56.03
C ALA A 24 4.88 16.35 -54.97
N ALA A 25 4.73 15.38 -54.07
CA ALA A 25 3.72 15.46 -52.99
C ALA A 25 4.24 16.10 -51.70
N GLY A 26 5.51 16.53 -51.69
CA GLY A 26 6.18 17.14 -50.55
C GLY A 26 7.24 16.25 -49.91
N LYS A 27 8.34 16.88 -49.48
CA LYS A 27 9.56 16.23 -48.97
C LYS A 27 9.33 15.31 -47.76
N VAL A 28 8.29 15.55 -46.96
CA VAL A 28 7.94 14.66 -45.84
C VAL A 28 7.40 13.33 -46.36
N ILE A 29 6.47 13.38 -47.32
CA ILE A 29 5.87 12.19 -47.93
C ILE A 29 6.95 11.36 -48.63
N GLU A 30 7.83 12.03 -49.39
CA GLU A 30 8.98 11.40 -50.05
C GLU A 30 9.89 10.69 -49.05
N ALA A 31 10.36 11.38 -48.01
CA ALA A 31 11.30 10.84 -47.04
C ALA A 31 10.73 9.64 -46.27
N PHE A 32 9.44 9.67 -45.89
CA PHE A 32 8.79 8.52 -45.27
C PHE A 32 8.60 7.34 -46.23
N GLY A 33 8.32 7.62 -47.52
CA GLY A 33 8.25 6.61 -48.57
C GLY A 33 9.60 5.94 -48.81
N GLU A 34 10.67 6.72 -48.99
CA GLU A 34 12.03 6.21 -49.20
C GLU A 34 12.55 5.39 -48.02
N PHE A 35 12.29 5.84 -46.78
CA PHE A 35 12.69 5.14 -45.56
C PHE A 35 12.15 3.70 -45.49
N VAL A 36 10.88 3.49 -45.88
CA VAL A 36 10.25 2.16 -45.82
C VAL A 36 10.58 1.31 -47.05
N ILE A 37 10.77 1.93 -48.21
CA ILE A 37 11.06 1.22 -49.46
C ILE A 37 12.51 0.71 -49.48
N GLY A 38 13.47 1.42 -48.88
CA GLY A 38 14.85 0.94 -48.75
C GLY A 38 15.52 0.54 -50.08
N GLY A 39 15.06 1.11 -51.20
CA GLY A 39 15.52 0.79 -52.56
C GLY A 39 14.78 -0.35 -53.26
N ASN A 40 13.85 -1.07 -52.61
CA ASN A 40 13.05 -2.13 -53.23
C ASN A 40 11.54 -1.89 -53.04
N TYR A 41 10.88 -1.43 -54.11
CA TYR A 41 9.46 -1.09 -54.13
C TYR A 41 8.53 -2.26 -53.75
N ALA A 42 8.89 -3.50 -54.12
CA ALA A 42 8.11 -4.67 -53.76
C ALA A 42 8.18 -4.95 -52.25
N VAL A 43 9.37 -4.82 -51.66
CA VAL A 43 9.57 -4.97 -50.21
C VAL A 43 8.84 -3.85 -49.46
N GLY A 44 8.95 -2.60 -49.93
CA GLY A 44 8.25 -1.46 -49.34
C GLY A 44 6.72 -1.64 -49.33
N LEU A 45 6.14 -2.15 -50.42
CA LEU A 45 4.70 -2.44 -50.50
C LEU A 45 4.28 -3.54 -49.53
N VAL A 46 5.09 -4.60 -49.36
CA VAL A 46 4.84 -5.67 -48.38
C VAL A 46 4.93 -5.14 -46.94
N VAL A 47 5.97 -4.39 -46.60
CA VAL A 47 6.14 -3.79 -45.26
C VAL A 47 4.99 -2.84 -44.95
N PHE A 48 4.60 -2.00 -45.91
CA PHE A 48 3.46 -1.12 -45.78
C PHE A 48 2.15 -1.89 -45.59
N ALA A 49 1.90 -2.95 -46.37
CA ALA A 49 0.73 -3.80 -46.21
C ALA A 49 0.67 -4.45 -44.82
N ILE A 50 1.81 -4.91 -44.28
CA ILE A 50 1.90 -5.42 -42.91
C ILE A 50 1.53 -4.33 -41.90
N LEU A 51 2.03 -3.10 -42.05
CA LEU A 51 1.71 -1.98 -41.16
C LEU A 51 0.21 -1.61 -41.21
N VAL A 52 -0.38 -1.59 -42.40
CA VAL A 52 -1.83 -1.41 -42.61
C VAL A 52 -2.62 -2.52 -41.93
N ILE A 53 -2.20 -3.78 -42.07
CA ILE A 53 -2.85 -4.93 -41.41
C ILE A 53 -2.74 -4.81 -39.88
N ILE A 54 -1.56 -4.50 -39.33
CA ILE A 54 -1.37 -4.34 -37.89
C ILE A 54 -2.28 -3.23 -37.36
N ASN A 55 -2.29 -2.06 -38.01
CA ASN A 55 -3.11 -0.94 -37.58
C ASN A 55 -4.61 -1.28 -37.65
N PHE A 56 -5.09 -1.90 -38.72
CA PHE A 56 -6.52 -2.22 -38.87
C PHE A 56 -6.95 -3.43 -38.02
N ALA A 57 -6.24 -4.55 -38.13
CA ALA A 57 -6.65 -5.84 -37.56
C ALA A 57 -6.30 -5.98 -36.08
N VAL A 58 -5.21 -5.37 -35.62
CA VAL A 58 -4.77 -5.46 -34.22
C VAL A 58 -5.16 -4.20 -33.46
N VAL A 59 -4.75 -3.03 -33.93
CA VAL A 59 -4.91 -1.78 -33.16
C VAL A 59 -6.36 -1.29 -33.18
N THR A 60 -6.94 -1.04 -34.36
CA THR A 60 -8.31 -0.51 -34.48
C THR A 60 -9.34 -1.50 -33.94
N LYS A 61 -9.24 -2.79 -34.28
CA LYS A 61 -10.13 -3.84 -33.72
C LYS A 61 -9.90 -4.12 -32.23
N GLY A 62 -8.65 -3.98 -31.75
CA GLY A 62 -8.32 -4.13 -30.34
C GLY A 62 -8.90 -2.98 -29.51
N ALA A 63 -8.62 -1.74 -29.92
CA ALA A 63 -9.16 -0.53 -29.30
C ALA A 63 -10.69 -0.50 -29.34
N GLY A 64 -11.32 -0.92 -30.44
CA GLY A 64 -12.77 -1.04 -30.55
C GLY A 64 -13.36 -2.02 -29.53
N ARG A 65 -12.80 -3.23 -29.41
CA ARG A 65 -13.28 -4.22 -28.43
C ARG A 65 -13.07 -3.75 -26.98
N VAL A 66 -11.94 -3.13 -26.67
CA VAL A 66 -11.67 -2.59 -25.33
C VAL A 66 -12.62 -1.45 -25.00
N SER A 67 -12.86 -0.53 -25.94
CA SER A 67 -13.78 0.59 -25.76
C SER A 67 -15.23 0.12 -25.63
N GLU A 68 -15.67 -0.83 -26.46
CA GLU A 68 -17.03 -1.38 -26.43
C GLU A 68 -17.30 -2.11 -25.11
N VAL A 69 -16.39 -2.98 -24.70
CA VAL A 69 -16.53 -3.77 -23.46
C VAL A 69 -16.46 -2.86 -22.23
N SER A 70 -15.52 -1.91 -22.18
CA SER A 70 -15.38 -1.00 -21.03
C SER A 70 -16.56 -0.03 -20.95
N ALA A 71 -16.99 0.55 -22.07
CA ALA A 71 -18.16 1.42 -22.10
C ALA A 71 -19.42 0.65 -21.70
N ARG A 72 -19.62 -0.56 -22.23
CA ARG A 72 -20.79 -1.38 -21.89
C ARG A 72 -20.83 -1.75 -20.43
N PHE A 73 -19.75 -2.29 -19.85
CA PHE A 73 -19.75 -2.65 -18.43
C PHE A 73 -19.93 -1.44 -17.51
N THR A 74 -19.35 -0.30 -17.88
CA THR A 74 -19.52 0.93 -17.09
C THR A 74 -20.94 1.47 -17.21
N LEU A 75 -21.52 1.48 -18.41
CA LEU A 75 -22.91 1.90 -18.65
C LEU A 75 -23.93 0.96 -18.00
N ASP A 76 -23.71 -0.35 -18.04
CA ASP A 76 -24.54 -1.37 -17.38
C ASP A 76 -24.50 -1.22 -15.84
N ALA A 77 -23.44 -0.64 -15.28
CA ALA A 77 -23.31 -0.36 -13.85
C ALA A 77 -23.97 0.96 -13.41
N MET A 78 -24.37 1.84 -14.34
CA MET A 78 -24.93 3.17 -14.01
C MET A 78 -26.24 3.13 -13.23
N PRO A 79 -27.20 2.22 -13.53
CA PRO A 79 -28.39 2.08 -12.71
C PRO A 79 -28.03 1.74 -11.26
N GLY A 80 -27.04 0.87 -11.03
CA GLY A 80 -26.56 0.53 -9.69
C GLY A 80 -25.98 1.72 -8.95
N LYS A 81 -25.15 2.54 -9.62
CA LYS A 81 -24.61 3.79 -9.06
C LYS A 81 -25.71 4.81 -8.74
N GLN A 82 -26.70 4.96 -9.60
CA GLN A 82 -27.84 5.87 -9.37
C GLN A 82 -28.71 5.38 -8.20
N MET A 83 -28.99 4.08 -8.13
CA MET A 83 -29.74 3.48 -7.02
C MET A 83 -28.99 3.59 -5.69
N ALA A 84 -27.65 3.52 -5.69
CA ALA A 84 -26.84 3.75 -4.50
C ALA A 84 -26.94 5.20 -4.02
N ILE A 85 -26.88 6.19 -4.93
CA ILE A 85 -27.09 7.61 -4.58
C ILE A 85 -28.49 7.82 -4.01
N ASP A 86 -29.51 7.18 -4.59
CA ASP A 86 -30.89 7.26 -4.10
C ASP A 86 -31.04 6.61 -2.72
N ALA A 87 -30.36 5.49 -2.47
CA ALA A 87 -30.34 4.82 -1.17
C ALA A 87 -29.63 5.66 -0.10
N ASP A 88 -28.50 6.28 -0.44
CA ASP A 88 -27.74 7.18 0.44
C ASP A 88 -28.55 8.44 0.79
N LEU A 89 -29.25 9.01 -0.20
CA LEU A 89 -30.14 10.16 0.01
C LEU A 89 -31.35 9.79 0.88
N ASN A 90 -31.95 8.62 0.66
CA ASN A 90 -33.09 8.14 1.44
C ASN A 90 -32.72 7.71 2.87
N SER A 91 -31.48 7.28 3.08
CA SER A 91 -30.94 6.93 4.41
C SER A 91 -30.38 8.12 5.18
N GLY A 92 -30.29 9.30 4.55
CA GLY A 92 -29.80 10.53 5.15
C GLY A 92 -28.27 10.61 5.27
N LEU A 93 -27.53 9.75 4.57
CA LEU A 93 -26.06 9.78 4.52
C LEU A 93 -25.51 10.95 3.69
N ILE A 94 -26.29 11.42 2.71
CA ILE A 94 -25.96 12.56 1.86
C ILE A 94 -27.16 13.52 1.77
N ASP A 95 -26.88 14.80 1.51
CA ASP A 95 -27.93 15.80 1.30
C ASP A 95 -28.36 15.92 -0.18
N GLN A 96 -29.39 16.73 -0.46
CA GLN A 96 -29.91 16.96 -1.82
C GLN A 96 -28.89 17.63 -2.76
N ALA A 97 -28.02 18.49 -2.23
CA ALA A 97 -27.03 19.19 -3.04
C ALA A 97 -25.92 18.21 -3.47
N GLU A 98 -25.44 17.39 -2.54
CA GLU A 98 -24.45 16.36 -2.78
C GLU A 98 -24.99 15.25 -3.69
N ALA A 99 -26.24 14.81 -3.50
CA ALA A 99 -26.89 13.85 -4.39
C ALA A 99 -27.00 14.39 -5.83
N ARG A 100 -27.25 15.69 -6.01
CA ARG A 100 -27.27 16.32 -7.32
C ARG A 100 -25.88 16.33 -7.96
N THR A 101 -24.84 16.72 -7.21
CA THR A 101 -23.46 16.71 -7.70
C THR A 101 -23.02 15.31 -8.12
N ARG A 102 -23.27 14.29 -7.28
CA ARG A 102 -22.95 12.89 -7.61
C ARG A 102 -23.71 12.38 -8.83
N ARG A 103 -24.99 12.75 -8.99
CA ARG A 103 -25.77 12.40 -10.20
C ARG A 103 -25.21 13.10 -11.45
N GLU A 104 -24.77 14.35 -11.33
CA GLU A 104 -24.11 15.07 -12.43
C GLU A 104 -22.78 14.41 -12.81
N GLU A 105 -21.98 13.95 -11.83
CA GLU A 105 -20.75 13.19 -12.09
C GLU A 105 -21.03 11.85 -12.80
N VAL A 106 -22.00 11.09 -12.31
CA VAL A 106 -22.48 9.86 -12.97
C VAL A 106 -23.00 10.17 -14.38
N GLY A 107 -23.74 11.27 -14.58
CA GLY A 107 -24.18 11.71 -15.90
C GLY A 107 -23.02 11.97 -16.86
N ARG A 108 -22.00 12.72 -16.42
CA ARG A 108 -20.80 13.00 -17.21
C ARG A 108 -20.00 11.73 -17.54
N GLU A 109 -19.92 10.80 -16.60
CA GLU A 109 -19.28 9.50 -16.82
C GLU A 109 -20.02 8.72 -17.93
N ALA A 110 -21.36 8.67 -17.88
CA ALA A 110 -22.17 8.04 -18.93
C ALA A 110 -21.97 8.71 -20.29
N ASP A 111 -22.01 10.03 -20.36
CA ASP A 111 -21.81 10.79 -21.59
C ASP A 111 -20.42 10.56 -22.18
N PHE A 112 -19.38 10.50 -21.34
CA PHE A 112 -18.01 10.21 -21.77
C PHE A 112 -17.89 8.81 -22.39
N TYR A 113 -18.35 7.77 -21.69
CA TYR A 113 -18.26 6.40 -22.20
C TYR A 113 -19.17 6.16 -23.41
N GLY A 114 -20.32 6.83 -23.47
CA GLY A 114 -21.19 6.86 -24.65
C GLY A 114 -20.54 7.53 -25.86
N ALA A 115 -19.89 8.68 -25.65
CA ALA A 115 -19.14 9.38 -26.70
C ALA A 115 -17.90 8.58 -27.15
N MET A 116 -17.23 7.86 -26.24
CA MET A 116 -16.10 6.99 -26.57
C MET A 116 -16.48 5.82 -27.48
N ASP A 117 -17.61 5.13 -27.22
CA ASP A 117 -18.10 4.08 -28.11
C ASP A 117 -18.36 4.63 -29.53
N GLY A 118 -18.96 5.82 -29.63
CA GLY A 118 -19.16 6.54 -30.89
C GLY A 118 -17.85 6.92 -31.58
N ALA A 119 -16.87 7.44 -30.84
CA ALA A 119 -15.55 7.80 -31.37
C ALA A 119 -14.79 6.57 -31.89
N SER A 120 -14.89 5.42 -31.22
CA SER A 120 -14.24 4.17 -31.66
C SER A 120 -14.76 3.68 -33.01
N LYS A 121 -16.07 3.83 -33.27
CA LYS A 121 -16.71 3.54 -34.57
C LYS A 121 -16.22 4.49 -35.67
N PHE A 122 -15.96 5.75 -35.33
CA PHE A 122 -15.38 6.73 -36.26
C PHE A 122 -13.93 6.37 -36.65
N VAL A 123 -13.10 5.92 -35.69
CA VAL A 123 -11.72 5.46 -35.95
C VAL A 123 -11.71 4.27 -36.92
N ARG A 124 -12.67 3.35 -36.79
CA ARG A 124 -12.83 2.23 -37.75
C ARG A 124 -13.17 2.73 -39.16
N GLY A 125 -14.08 3.70 -39.29
CA GLY A 125 -14.42 4.30 -40.57
C GLY A 125 -13.24 5.01 -41.24
N ASP A 126 -12.42 5.68 -40.45
CA ASP A 126 -11.21 6.34 -40.93
C ASP A 126 -10.14 5.35 -41.43
N ALA A 127 -9.93 4.24 -40.73
CA ALA A 127 -8.98 3.22 -41.18
C ALA A 127 -9.42 2.58 -42.51
N VAL A 128 -10.73 2.41 -42.73
CA VAL A 128 -11.28 1.95 -44.03
C VAL A 128 -11.07 3.01 -45.11
N ALA A 129 -11.33 4.29 -44.80
CA ALA A 129 -11.09 5.38 -45.74
C ALA A 129 -9.62 5.47 -46.17
N GLY A 130 -8.67 5.27 -45.24
CA GLY A 130 -7.24 5.23 -45.55
C GLY A 130 -6.84 4.10 -46.52
N ILE A 131 -7.43 2.91 -46.37
CA ILE A 131 -7.23 1.78 -47.29
C ILE A 131 -7.81 2.09 -48.68
N LEU A 132 -8.98 2.73 -48.74
CA LEU A 132 -9.59 3.14 -50.01
C LEU A 132 -8.75 4.19 -50.72
N ILE A 133 -8.26 5.20 -49.98
CA ILE A 133 -7.38 6.25 -50.51
C ILE A 133 -6.10 5.65 -51.10
N LEU A 134 -5.47 4.69 -50.40
CA LEU A 134 -4.32 3.94 -50.91
C LEU A 134 -4.61 3.29 -52.27
N ILE A 135 -5.73 2.56 -52.38
CA ILE A 135 -6.10 1.87 -53.62
C ILE A 135 -6.35 2.89 -54.74
N ILE A 136 -7.06 3.98 -54.43
CA ILE A 136 -7.35 5.06 -55.39
C ILE A 136 -6.06 5.73 -55.87
N ASN A 137 -5.11 5.99 -54.98
CA ASN A 137 -3.86 6.65 -55.33
C ASN A 137 -2.95 5.77 -56.19
N ILE A 138 -2.88 4.46 -55.90
CA ILE A 138 -2.12 3.52 -56.73
C ILE A 138 -2.81 3.33 -58.09
N VAL A 139 -4.08 2.95 -58.13
CA VAL A 139 -4.79 2.62 -59.38
C VAL A 139 -5.03 3.88 -60.22
N GLY A 140 -5.52 4.94 -59.61
CA GLY A 140 -5.77 6.23 -60.27
C GLY A 140 -4.47 6.89 -60.71
N GLY A 141 -3.42 6.83 -59.89
CA GLY A 141 -2.09 7.33 -60.23
C GLY A 141 -1.48 6.61 -61.43
N LEU A 142 -1.60 5.28 -61.51
CA LEU A 142 -1.17 4.51 -62.68
C LEU A 142 -1.97 4.86 -63.93
N ALA A 143 -3.30 4.97 -63.81
CA ALA A 143 -4.16 5.32 -64.94
C ALA A 143 -3.86 6.72 -65.49
N ILE A 144 -3.64 7.71 -64.61
CA ILE A 144 -3.29 9.09 -65.00
C ILE A 144 -1.86 9.15 -65.54
N GLY A 145 -0.90 8.53 -64.85
CA GLY A 145 0.51 8.53 -65.23
C GLY A 145 0.77 7.89 -66.59
N MET A 146 0.15 6.73 -66.86
CA MET A 146 0.29 6.05 -68.15
C MET A 146 -0.60 6.66 -69.24
N GLY A 147 -1.81 7.10 -68.89
CA GLY A 147 -2.80 7.53 -69.88
C GLY A 147 -2.72 9.01 -70.28
N GLN A 148 -2.28 9.89 -69.38
CA GLN A 148 -2.23 11.35 -69.62
C GLN A 148 -0.81 11.91 -69.66
N HIS A 149 0.17 11.20 -69.08
CA HIS A 149 1.56 11.67 -68.95
C HIS A 149 2.59 10.74 -69.62
N ASP A 150 2.15 9.78 -70.43
CA ASP A 150 2.99 8.86 -71.23
C ASP A 150 4.09 8.12 -70.43
N LEU A 151 3.88 7.90 -69.12
CA LEU A 151 4.83 7.15 -68.30
C LEU A 151 4.73 5.65 -68.60
N ASP A 152 5.88 4.97 -68.63
CA ASP A 152 5.90 3.51 -68.67
C ASP A 152 5.41 2.93 -67.33
N LEU A 153 4.85 1.72 -67.36
CA LEU A 153 4.27 1.08 -66.18
C LEU A 153 5.26 0.98 -65.01
N SER A 154 6.55 0.78 -65.28
CA SER A 154 7.56 0.62 -64.23
C SER A 154 7.87 1.94 -63.54
N THR A 155 7.98 3.03 -64.30
CA THR A 155 8.20 4.39 -63.77
C THR A 155 6.95 4.92 -63.06
N ALA A 156 5.76 4.71 -63.63
CA ALA A 156 4.50 5.09 -63.00
C ALA A 156 4.30 4.35 -61.67
N MET A 157 4.56 3.04 -61.63
CA MET A 157 4.55 2.27 -60.37
C MET A 157 5.56 2.83 -59.36
N ARG A 158 6.77 3.20 -59.81
CA ARG A 158 7.82 3.73 -58.95
C ARG A 158 7.41 5.02 -58.25
N PHE A 159 6.88 5.99 -58.99
CA PHE A 159 6.50 7.31 -58.43
C PHE A 159 5.23 7.22 -57.60
N TYR A 160 4.16 6.65 -58.14
CA TYR A 160 2.89 6.62 -57.44
C TYR A 160 2.89 5.64 -56.25
N ALA A 161 3.62 4.52 -56.30
CA ALA A 161 3.76 3.66 -55.12
C ALA A 161 4.59 4.33 -54.01
N LEU A 162 5.67 5.03 -54.35
CA LEU A 162 6.49 5.75 -53.38
C LEU A 162 5.69 6.84 -52.65
N LEU A 163 5.03 7.69 -53.42
CA LEU A 163 4.20 8.77 -52.90
C LEU A 163 3.03 8.25 -52.07
N THR A 164 2.37 7.17 -52.51
CA THR A 164 1.22 6.63 -51.79
C THR A 164 1.63 5.92 -50.49
N ILE A 165 2.74 5.17 -50.49
CA ILE A 165 3.27 4.55 -49.27
C ILE A 165 3.70 5.64 -48.28
N GLY A 166 4.40 6.67 -48.75
CA GLY A 166 4.79 7.82 -47.94
C GLY A 166 3.59 8.55 -47.32
N ASP A 167 2.57 8.86 -48.11
CA ASP A 167 1.36 9.55 -47.67
C ASP A 167 0.59 8.72 -46.63
N GLY A 168 0.47 7.40 -46.89
CA GLY A 168 -0.12 6.45 -45.97
C GLY A 168 0.60 6.40 -44.62
N LEU A 169 1.93 6.36 -44.62
CA LEU A 169 2.74 6.31 -43.38
C LEU A 169 2.64 7.61 -42.57
N VAL A 170 2.70 8.76 -43.24
CA VAL A 170 2.55 10.08 -42.62
C VAL A 170 1.18 10.22 -41.96
N ALA A 171 0.13 9.67 -42.57
CA ALA A 171 -1.21 9.67 -41.98
C ALA A 171 -1.38 8.64 -40.84
N GLN A 172 -0.65 7.53 -40.88
CA GLN A 172 -0.88 6.36 -40.02
C GLN A 172 -0.12 6.41 -38.68
N LEU A 173 1.11 6.92 -38.67
CA LEU A 173 1.91 7.03 -37.44
C LEU A 173 1.24 7.91 -36.36
N PRO A 174 0.72 9.12 -36.66
CA PRO A 174 0.00 9.92 -35.68
C PRO A 174 -1.28 9.23 -35.18
N SER A 175 -1.96 8.49 -36.05
CA SER A 175 -3.17 7.75 -35.68
C SER A 175 -2.88 6.65 -34.66
N LEU A 176 -1.79 5.92 -34.84
CA LEU A 176 -1.36 4.86 -33.93
C LEU A 176 -1.01 5.44 -32.54
N LEU A 177 -0.26 6.54 -32.52
CA LEU A 177 0.11 7.23 -31.28
C LEU A 177 -1.11 7.81 -30.55
N LEU A 178 -2.04 8.44 -31.28
CA LEU A 178 -3.29 8.95 -30.71
C LEU A 178 -4.17 7.82 -30.17
N SER A 179 -4.33 6.71 -30.91
CA SER A 179 -5.13 5.56 -30.46
C SER A 179 -4.54 4.89 -29.23
N THR A 180 -3.21 4.80 -29.14
CA THR A 180 -2.52 4.20 -27.99
C THR A 180 -2.59 5.12 -26.78
N SER A 181 -2.43 6.42 -26.99
CA SER A 181 -2.54 7.42 -25.91
C SER A 181 -3.97 7.49 -25.36
N ALA A 182 -4.98 7.46 -26.23
CA ALA A 182 -6.38 7.38 -25.81
C ALA A 182 -6.66 6.09 -25.02
N ALA A 183 -6.16 4.93 -25.49
CA ALA A 183 -6.31 3.67 -24.77
C ALA A 183 -5.63 3.70 -23.38
N ILE A 184 -4.45 4.28 -23.26
CA ILE A 184 -3.75 4.44 -21.97
C ILE A 184 -4.54 5.40 -21.05
N LEU A 185 -5.07 6.49 -21.59
CA LEU A 185 -5.82 7.48 -20.82
C LEU A 185 -7.14 6.88 -20.28
N VAL A 186 -7.81 6.03 -21.06
CA VAL A 186 -9.00 5.27 -20.62
C VAL A 186 -8.70 4.34 -19.45
N THR A 187 -7.47 3.82 -19.36
CA THR A 187 -7.06 2.96 -18.24
C THR A 187 -6.61 3.73 -16.99
N ARG A 188 -6.54 5.07 -17.06
CA ARG A 188 -5.97 5.91 -16.01
C ARG A 188 -6.87 7.11 -15.70
N VAL A 189 -7.78 6.87 -14.75
CA VAL A 189 -8.43 7.85 -13.85
C VAL A 189 -9.57 8.69 -14.43
N SER A 190 -10.68 8.59 -13.72
CA SER A 190 -11.85 9.47 -13.64
C SER A 190 -11.50 10.78 -12.90
N SER A 191 -11.64 11.94 -13.55
CA SER A 191 -11.62 13.24 -12.86
C SER A 191 -12.62 14.22 -13.47
N ALA A 192 -13.12 15.14 -12.65
CA ALA A 192 -14.40 15.85 -12.79
C ALA A 192 -14.34 17.23 -13.46
N GLU A 193 -13.31 17.56 -14.24
CA GLU A 193 -13.19 18.88 -14.90
C GLU A 193 -13.43 18.83 -16.41
N ASP A 194 -13.78 19.99 -16.99
CA ASP A 194 -13.99 20.17 -18.43
C ASP A 194 -12.78 19.66 -19.24
N LEU A 195 -13.01 18.63 -20.04
CA LEU A 195 -11.98 17.95 -20.83
C LEU A 195 -11.12 18.92 -21.68
N GLY A 196 -11.73 20.01 -22.16
CA GLY A 196 -11.05 21.03 -22.97
C GLY A 196 -10.04 21.88 -22.19
N SER A 197 -10.34 22.23 -20.93
CA SER A 197 -9.42 22.99 -20.08
C SER A 197 -8.29 22.11 -19.53
N GLN A 198 -8.58 20.84 -19.23
CA GLN A 198 -7.59 19.84 -18.82
C GLN A 198 -6.59 19.49 -19.92
N VAL A 199 -7.04 19.31 -21.17
CA VAL A 199 -6.11 18.99 -22.27
C VAL A 199 -5.11 20.13 -22.47
N ASN A 200 -5.57 21.39 -22.39
CA ASN A 200 -4.70 22.55 -22.56
C ASN A 200 -3.76 22.74 -21.35
N SER A 201 -4.25 22.55 -20.12
CA SER A 201 -3.45 22.70 -18.91
C SER A 201 -2.46 21.54 -18.73
N GLN A 202 -2.81 20.30 -19.05
CA GLN A 202 -1.95 19.13 -18.83
C GLN A 202 -0.92 18.92 -19.93
N LEU A 203 -1.24 19.22 -21.20
CA LEU A 203 -0.27 19.05 -22.29
C LEU A 203 0.76 20.18 -22.32
N LEU A 204 0.34 21.43 -22.08
CA LEU A 204 1.24 22.59 -22.15
C LEU A 204 1.93 22.92 -20.82
N ASN A 205 1.38 22.54 -19.66
CA ASN A 205 2.04 22.77 -18.36
C ASN A 205 2.86 21.56 -17.87
N ASN A 206 2.93 20.45 -18.61
CA ASN A 206 3.78 19.33 -18.26
C ASN A 206 5.14 19.42 -18.96
N PRO A 207 6.21 19.89 -18.27
CA PRO A 207 7.52 20.10 -18.89
C PRO A 207 8.13 18.80 -19.41
N ARG A 208 7.78 17.63 -18.85
CA ARG A 208 8.30 16.34 -19.31
C ARG A 208 7.69 15.94 -20.66
N ALA A 209 6.39 16.13 -20.85
CA ALA A 209 5.73 15.81 -22.11
C ALA A 209 6.27 16.69 -23.26
N LEU A 210 6.42 18.00 -23.00
CA LEU A 210 7.01 18.94 -23.96
C LEU A 210 8.48 18.62 -24.27
N ALA A 211 9.29 18.26 -23.26
CA ALA A 211 10.68 17.89 -23.47
C ALA A 211 10.84 16.63 -24.33
N ILE A 212 10.02 15.59 -24.08
CA ILE A 212 10.01 14.36 -24.90
C ILE A 212 9.62 14.69 -26.34
N THR A 213 8.61 15.54 -26.53
CA THR A 213 8.14 15.97 -27.86
C THR A 213 9.24 16.74 -28.60
N ALA A 214 9.93 17.66 -27.92
CA ALA A 214 11.05 18.41 -28.47
C ALA A 214 12.19 17.49 -28.92
N VAL A 215 12.55 16.49 -28.10
CA VAL A 215 13.59 15.51 -28.43
C VAL A 215 13.20 14.71 -29.68
N ILE A 216 11.96 14.24 -29.76
CA ILE A 216 11.47 13.49 -30.93
C ILE A 216 11.53 14.37 -32.19
N LEU A 217 11.10 15.63 -32.12
CA LEU A 217 11.15 16.56 -33.25
C LEU A 217 12.59 16.86 -33.70
N LEU A 218 13.52 17.02 -32.75
CA LEU A 218 14.94 17.22 -33.05
C LEU A 218 15.54 15.99 -33.71
N LEU A 219 15.27 14.79 -33.18
CA LEU A 219 15.70 13.52 -33.79
C LEU A 219 15.15 13.36 -35.20
N LEU A 220 13.87 13.69 -35.43
CA LEU A 220 13.25 13.62 -36.75
C LEU A 220 13.88 14.62 -37.73
N GLY A 221 14.24 15.81 -37.26
CA GLY A 221 14.96 16.83 -38.03
C GLY A 221 16.43 16.51 -38.30
N MET A 222 17.00 15.48 -37.67
CA MET A 222 18.33 14.96 -37.96
C MET A 222 18.33 13.86 -39.03
N ILE A 223 17.16 13.36 -39.43
CA ILE A 223 17.04 12.33 -40.46
C ILE A 223 17.31 12.97 -41.84
N PRO A 224 18.29 12.46 -42.61
CA PRO A 224 18.56 12.96 -43.96
C PRO A 224 17.35 12.77 -44.88
N GLY A 225 17.00 13.79 -45.67
CA GLY A 225 15.83 13.79 -46.56
C GLY A 225 14.61 14.52 -46.00
N MET A 226 14.53 14.74 -44.69
CA MET A 226 13.42 15.49 -44.08
C MET A 226 13.60 17.02 -44.20
N PRO A 227 12.52 17.82 -44.07
CA PRO A 227 12.59 19.27 -43.89
C PRO A 227 13.26 19.69 -42.57
N ASN A 228 14.58 19.46 -42.47
CA ASN A 228 15.36 19.59 -41.25
C ASN A 228 15.19 20.96 -40.58
N LEU A 229 15.16 22.04 -41.37
CA LEU A 229 14.96 23.40 -40.86
C LEU A 229 13.63 23.56 -40.10
N VAL A 230 12.55 22.94 -40.61
CA VAL A 230 11.21 23.05 -40.01
C VAL A 230 11.15 22.27 -38.70
N PHE A 231 11.61 21.01 -38.70
CA PHE A 231 11.58 20.15 -37.51
C PHE A 231 12.55 20.60 -36.42
N LEU A 232 13.74 21.09 -36.77
CA LEU A 232 14.69 21.63 -35.80
C LEU A 232 14.19 22.94 -35.18
N LEU A 233 13.57 23.82 -35.97
CA LEU A 233 12.96 25.06 -35.44
C LEU A 233 11.78 24.75 -34.52
N LEU A 234 10.89 23.84 -34.92
CA LEU A 234 9.77 23.43 -34.08
C LEU A 234 10.24 22.74 -32.80
N GLY A 235 11.22 21.85 -32.90
CA GLY A 235 11.83 21.16 -31.75
C GLY A 235 12.50 22.15 -30.79
N ALA A 236 13.22 23.15 -31.30
CA ALA A 236 13.82 24.21 -30.49
C ALA A 236 12.76 25.11 -29.83
N ALA A 237 11.68 25.45 -30.54
CA ALA A 237 10.58 26.24 -29.99
C ALA A 237 9.84 25.51 -28.85
N VAL A 238 9.51 24.23 -29.06
CA VAL A 238 8.86 23.39 -28.05
C VAL A 238 9.80 23.12 -26.88
N GLY A 239 11.10 22.92 -27.13
CA GLY A 239 12.13 22.80 -26.09
C GLY A 239 12.28 24.08 -25.26
N GLY A 240 12.21 25.24 -25.92
CA GLY A 240 12.20 26.56 -25.25
C GLY A 240 10.97 26.75 -24.37
N LEU A 241 9.79 26.34 -24.84
CA LEU A 241 8.55 26.33 -24.04
C LEU A 241 8.67 25.39 -22.84
N ALA A 242 9.20 24.17 -23.04
CA ALA A 242 9.43 23.21 -21.96
C ALA A 242 10.35 23.78 -20.87
N TYR A 243 11.42 24.48 -21.27
CA TYR A 243 12.35 25.14 -20.36
C TYR A 243 11.68 26.30 -19.61
N MET A 244 10.88 27.13 -20.28
CA MET A 244 10.16 28.24 -19.65
C MET A 244 9.14 27.75 -18.60
N VAL A 245 8.40 26.69 -18.92
CA VAL A 245 7.43 26.06 -18.00
C VAL A 245 8.14 25.42 -16.80
N ALA A 246 9.25 24.71 -17.04
CA ALA A 246 10.06 24.13 -15.97
C ALA A 246 10.65 25.20 -15.03
N LYS A 247 11.11 26.32 -15.60
CA LYS A 247 11.67 27.45 -14.86
C LYS A 247 10.62 28.16 -14.01
N ARG A 248 9.41 28.41 -14.53
CA ARG A 248 8.30 28.98 -13.74
C ARG A 248 7.88 28.07 -12.57
N GLY A 249 7.87 26.76 -12.78
CA GLY A 249 7.59 25.79 -11.71
C GLY A 249 8.70 25.68 -10.65
N GLN A 250 9.94 26.04 -10.99
CA GLN A 250 11.03 26.18 -10.02
C GLN A 250 11.00 27.54 -9.31
N GLU A 251 10.71 28.63 -10.00
CA GLU A 251 10.60 29.96 -9.41
C GLU A 251 9.47 30.01 -8.35
N GLN A 252 8.30 29.40 -8.60
CA GLN A 252 7.26 29.27 -7.56
C GLN A 252 7.68 28.41 -6.36
N LYS A 253 8.56 27.40 -6.55
CA LYS A 253 9.09 26.59 -5.44
C LYS A 253 10.19 27.30 -4.66
N VAL A 254 11.00 28.12 -5.32
CA VAL A 254 12.07 28.91 -4.71
C VAL A 254 11.51 30.14 -4.00
N GLU A 255 10.47 30.79 -4.53
CA GLU A 255 9.79 31.92 -3.88
C GLU A 255 9.00 31.48 -2.62
N THR A 256 8.54 30.22 -2.59
CA THR A 256 7.95 29.60 -1.38
C THR A 256 9.01 29.12 -0.36
N GLN A 257 10.29 29.01 -0.75
CA GLN A 257 11.38 28.56 0.14
C GLN A 257 12.38 29.67 0.52
N ALA A 258 12.38 30.82 -0.15
CA ALA A 258 13.36 31.89 0.05
C ALA A 258 12.85 33.11 0.88
N VAL A 259 11.57 33.12 1.29
CA VAL A 259 11.00 34.21 2.13
C VAL A 259 10.50 33.69 3.49
N GLN A 260 11.34 32.96 4.20
CA GLN A 260 11.20 32.84 5.67
C GLN A 260 12.51 33.22 6.35
N PRO A 261 12.68 34.49 6.75
CA PRO A 261 13.34 34.84 7.99
C PRO A 261 12.33 34.83 9.14
N ALA A 262 12.80 34.40 10.30
CA ALA A 262 12.06 34.44 11.56
C ALA A 262 11.40 35.81 11.81
N SER A 263 10.08 35.82 11.93
CA SER A 263 9.33 36.91 12.55
C SER A 263 8.38 36.33 13.59
N ARG A 264 8.43 36.94 14.77
CA ARG A 264 7.49 36.77 15.88
C ARG A 264 6.04 36.87 15.37
N PRO A 265 5.07 36.24 16.04
CA PRO A 265 3.67 36.40 15.68
C PRO A 265 3.25 37.83 15.99
N GLU A 266 3.07 38.63 14.94
CA GLU A 266 2.20 39.79 15.00
C GLU A 266 0.80 39.35 14.57
N GLU A 267 -0.12 39.54 15.50
CA GLU A 267 -1.54 39.41 15.33
C GLU A 267 -2.03 40.36 14.23
N SER A 268 -2.52 39.79 13.13
CA SER A 268 -3.52 40.45 12.29
C SER A 268 -4.58 39.42 11.93
N GLY A 269 -5.72 39.55 12.61
CA GLY A 269 -6.87 38.68 12.44
C GLY A 269 -7.51 38.85 11.07
N GLU A 270 -7.33 37.84 10.24
CA GLU A 270 -8.47 37.11 9.67
C GLU A 270 -8.23 35.65 10.01
N VAL A 271 -9.04 35.12 10.92
CA VAL A 271 -9.03 33.70 11.26
C VAL A 271 -9.41 32.98 9.97
N ARG A 272 -8.43 32.41 9.27
CA ARG A 272 -8.69 31.29 8.36
C ARG A 272 -9.45 30.28 9.19
N GLU A 273 -10.74 30.11 8.88
CA GLU A 273 -11.52 29.06 9.51
C GLU A 273 -10.79 27.74 9.27
N LEU A 274 -10.44 27.06 10.36
CA LEU A 274 -9.83 25.74 10.31
C LEU A 274 -10.73 24.86 9.44
N THR A 275 -10.21 24.42 8.31
CA THR A 275 -10.91 23.50 7.43
C THR A 275 -10.58 22.07 7.82
N TRP A 276 -11.46 21.12 7.50
CA TRP A 276 -11.18 19.68 7.69
C TRP A 276 -9.89 19.20 7.00
N GLN A 277 -9.36 19.99 6.06
CA GLN A 277 -8.08 19.75 5.38
C GLN A 277 -6.84 20.02 6.27
N ASP A 278 -7.00 20.80 7.34
CA ASP A 278 -5.96 21.11 8.33
C ASP A 278 -5.87 20.04 9.43
N VAL A 279 -6.83 19.10 9.46
CA VAL A 279 -6.82 17.95 10.36
C VAL A 279 -5.96 16.86 9.75
N HIS A 280 -4.67 16.85 10.11
CA HIS A 280 -3.78 15.78 9.71
C HIS A 280 -4.15 14.46 10.41
N PRO A 281 -4.13 13.32 9.68
CA PRO A 281 -4.26 12.01 10.30
C PRO A 281 -3.19 11.81 11.37
N VAL A 282 -3.59 11.19 12.48
CA VAL A 282 -2.68 10.89 13.58
C VAL A 282 -1.76 9.74 13.18
N ASP A 283 -0.46 9.88 13.47
CA ASP A 283 0.49 8.79 13.25
C ASP A 283 0.16 7.61 14.17
N VAL A 284 0.01 6.41 13.59
CA VAL A 284 -0.29 5.17 14.33
C VAL A 284 0.84 4.82 15.29
N ILE A 285 2.10 5.00 14.87
CA ILE A 285 3.29 4.80 15.70
C ILE A 285 4.20 6.01 15.56
N GLY A 286 4.43 6.72 16.67
CA GLY A 286 5.33 7.86 16.76
C GLY A 286 6.48 7.61 17.74
N LEU A 287 7.64 8.19 17.43
CA LEU A 287 8.79 8.27 18.30
C LEU A 287 9.26 9.73 18.34
N GLU A 288 8.95 10.40 19.43
CA GLU A 288 9.40 11.74 19.72
C GLU A 288 10.76 11.69 20.42
N VAL A 289 11.70 12.51 19.99
CA VAL A 289 13.06 12.54 20.54
C VAL A 289 13.46 13.93 20.99
N GLY A 290 14.09 14.03 22.15
CA GLY A 290 14.76 15.24 22.61
C GLY A 290 15.99 15.57 21.75
N TYR A 291 16.41 16.84 21.76
CA TYR A 291 17.42 17.32 20.82
C TYR A 291 18.81 16.65 20.94
N ARG A 292 19.18 16.09 22.11
CA ARG A 292 20.48 15.36 22.24
C ARG A 292 20.45 13.97 21.60
N LEU A 293 19.27 13.46 21.26
CA LEU A 293 19.10 12.16 20.63
C LEU A 293 19.03 12.25 19.09
N ILE A 294 18.97 13.46 18.52
CA ILE A 294 18.98 13.70 17.07
C ILE A 294 20.14 12.97 16.35
N PRO A 295 21.38 12.93 16.88
CA PRO A 295 22.47 12.19 16.24
C PRO A 295 22.22 10.67 16.13
N LEU A 296 21.37 10.09 16.99
CA LEU A 296 21.02 8.67 16.90
C LEU A 296 20.11 8.35 15.71
N VAL A 297 19.31 9.32 15.26
CA VAL A 297 18.33 9.16 14.18
C VAL A 297 18.84 9.64 12.81
N ASP A 298 19.78 10.59 12.78
CA ASP A 298 20.33 11.13 11.53
C ASP A 298 21.34 10.16 10.88
N ARG A 299 21.02 9.69 9.68
CA ARG A 299 21.90 8.81 8.88
C ARG A 299 23.20 9.48 8.48
N ASN A 300 23.21 10.80 8.27
CA ASN A 300 24.40 11.54 7.87
C ASN A 300 25.43 11.63 9.01
N GLN A 301 24.96 11.49 10.25
CA GLN A 301 25.78 11.50 11.47
C GLN A 301 26.14 10.07 11.94
N GLY A 302 25.82 9.03 11.15
CA GLY A 302 26.06 7.64 11.53
C GLY A 302 25.01 7.06 12.49
N GLY A 303 23.83 7.68 12.59
CA GLY A 303 22.74 7.24 13.44
C GLY A 303 22.30 5.80 13.18
N GLN A 304 22.35 4.95 14.21
CA GLN A 304 22.03 3.53 14.13
C GLN A 304 20.57 3.21 14.45
N LEU A 305 19.85 4.15 15.09
CA LEU A 305 18.50 3.90 15.62
C LEU A 305 17.52 3.54 14.51
N MET A 306 17.61 4.21 13.35
CA MET A 306 16.75 3.92 12.21
C MET A 306 16.90 2.51 11.66
N THR A 307 18.14 2.01 11.60
CA THR A 307 18.43 0.64 11.17
C THR A 307 17.89 -0.37 12.17
N ARG A 308 18.02 -0.10 13.47
CA ARG A 308 17.49 -0.94 14.55
C ARG A 308 15.96 -0.98 14.54
N ILE A 309 15.29 0.16 14.41
CA ILE A 309 13.82 0.23 14.30
C ILE A 309 13.31 -0.57 13.10
N LYS A 310 14.00 -0.49 11.96
CA LYS A 310 13.65 -1.31 10.79
C LYS A 310 13.82 -2.81 11.07
N GLY A 311 14.86 -3.18 11.83
CA GLY A 311 15.08 -4.55 12.30
C GLY A 311 13.99 -5.04 13.25
N VAL A 312 13.61 -4.23 14.24
CA VAL A 312 12.50 -4.49 15.18
C VAL A 312 11.21 -4.71 14.40
N ARG A 313 10.85 -3.79 13.50
CA ARG A 313 9.64 -3.90 12.67
C ARG A 313 9.62 -5.20 11.87
N LYS A 314 10.75 -5.58 11.26
CA LYS A 314 10.86 -6.82 10.49
C LYS A 314 10.68 -8.05 11.38
N LYS A 315 11.34 -8.09 12.54
CA LYS A 315 11.24 -9.17 13.52
C LYS A 315 9.79 -9.32 14.01
N LEU A 316 9.19 -8.24 14.49
CA LEU A 316 7.82 -8.23 14.98
C LEU A 316 6.82 -8.65 13.90
N SER A 317 7.00 -8.17 12.66
CA SER A 317 6.10 -8.57 11.58
C SER A 317 6.15 -10.08 11.29
N GLN A 318 7.35 -10.67 11.41
CA GLN A 318 7.54 -12.12 11.25
C GLN A 318 7.02 -12.93 12.43
N GLU A 319 7.12 -12.40 13.64
CA GLU A 319 6.66 -13.06 14.87
C GLU A 319 5.15 -12.97 15.03
N LEU A 320 4.56 -11.79 14.84
CA LEU A 320 3.13 -11.55 14.98
C LEU A 320 2.33 -12.08 13.79
N GLY A 321 2.88 -12.03 12.57
CA GLY A 321 2.23 -12.52 11.36
C GLY A 321 1.49 -11.48 10.54
N PHE A 322 1.63 -10.19 10.84
CA PHE A 322 1.14 -9.08 10.02
C PHE A 322 2.21 -7.98 9.89
N LEU A 323 2.07 -7.11 8.89
CA LEU A 323 3.04 -6.04 8.68
C LEU A 323 2.80 -4.90 9.67
N VAL A 324 3.74 -4.70 10.60
CA VAL A 324 3.71 -3.55 11.53
C VAL A 324 3.96 -2.25 10.77
N GLN A 325 3.19 -1.19 11.10
CA GLN A 325 3.27 0.12 10.45
C GLN A 325 4.64 0.79 10.64
N SER A 326 4.92 1.81 9.83
CA SER A 326 6.17 2.56 9.94
C SER A 326 6.15 3.51 11.14
N VAL A 327 7.28 3.61 11.81
CA VAL A 327 7.48 4.49 12.97
C VAL A 327 7.87 5.87 12.48
N HIS A 328 7.05 6.87 12.79
CA HIS A 328 7.33 8.27 12.46
C HIS A 328 8.20 8.89 13.56
N ILE A 329 9.38 9.39 13.19
CA ILE A 329 10.29 10.03 14.14
C ILE A 329 10.18 11.54 14.01
N ARG A 330 9.99 12.23 15.13
CA ARG A 330 9.89 13.69 15.19
C ARG A 330 10.74 14.20 16.35
N ASP A 331 11.40 15.33 16.18
CA ASP A 331 11.99 16.04 17.29
C ASP A 331 10.89 16.76 18.09
N ASN A 332 11.02 16.72 19.42
CA ASN A 332 10.11 17.44 20.31
C ASN A 332 10.94 18.26 21.31
N LEU A 333 10.87 19.58 21.18
CA LEU A 333 11.60 20.54 22.02
C LEU A 333 11.03 20.66 23.44
N ASP A 334 9.80 20.19 23.65
CA ASP A 334 9.16 20.15 24.97
C ASP A 334 9.67 18.97 25.83
N LEU A 335 10.33 17.98 25.21
CA LEU A 335 10.95 16.86 25.91
C LEU A 335 12.29 17.27 26.54
N ALA A 336 12.65 16.59 27.64
CA ALA A 336 13.97 16.73 28.21
C ALA A 336 15.06 16.34 27.19
N PRO A 337 16.27 16.92 27.27
CA PRO A 337 17.30 16.76 26.23
C PRO A 337 17.60 15.31 25.83
N ASN A 338 17.61 14.40 26.81
CA ASN A 338 17.93 12.99 26.70
C ASN A 338 16.68 12.08 26.73
N ALA A 339 15.48 12.66 26.76
CA ALA A 339 14.25 11.90 26.80
C ALA A 339 13.78 11.53 25.39
N TYR A 340 13.10 10.40 25.29
CA TYR A 340 12.30 10.01 24.13
C TYR A 340 10.94 9.53 24.61
N ARG A 341 9.95 9.68 23.74
CA ARG A 341 8.56 9.29 23.99
C ARG A 341 8.05 8.48 22.81
N ILE A 342 7.43 7.34 23.10
CA ILE A 342 6.78 6.49 22.11
C ILE A 342 5.28 6.74 22.21
N THR A 343 4.67 7.05 21.08
CA THR A 343 3.23 7.31 20.98
C THR A 343 2.56 6.27 20.08
N LEU A 344 1.36 5.85 20.47
CA LEU A 344 0.48 5.02 19.66
C LEU A 344 -0.82 5.78 19.42
N ASN A 345 -1.21 5.93 18.14
CA ASN A 345 -2.36 6.75 17.74
C ASN A 345 -2.33 8.16 18.40
N GLY A 346 -1.13 8.77 18.48
CA GLY A 346 -0.90 10.08 19.09
C GLY A 346 -0.92 10.13 20.62
N VAL A 347 -1.16 9.01 21.30
CA VAL A 347 -1.19 8.93 22.76
C VAL A 347 0.14 8.38 23.29
N PRO A 348 0.80 9.02 24.28
CA PRO A 348 2.03 8.51 24.85
C PRO A 348 1.79 7.19 25.60
N VAL A 349 2.54 6.15 25.22
CA VAL A 349 2.50 4.82 25.85
C VAL A 349 3.76 4.50 26.64
N GLY A 350 4.88 5.17 26.36
CA GLY A 350 6.12 5.01 27.09
C GLY A 350 7.05 6.21 26.92
N GLU A 351 7.75 6.56 28.00
CA GLU A 351 8.72 7.65 28.02
C GLU A 351 9.91 7.23 28.89
N SER A 352 11.13 7.52 28.44
CA SER A 352 12.36 7.20 29.17
C SER A 352 13.51 8.09 28.71
N GLU A 353 14.57 8.13 29.52
CA GLU A 353 15.81 8.83 29.18
C GLU A 353 16.90 7.87 28.72
N VAL A 354 17.70 8.31 27.74
CA VAL A 354 18.89 7.60 27.26
C VAL A 354 20.06 8.55 27.03
N PHE A 355 21.28 8.08 27.29
CA PHE A 355 22.49 8.89 27.17
C PHE A 355 23.35 8.36 26.02
N VAL A 356 23.52 9.17 24.98
CA VAL A 356 24.20 8.77 23.72
C VAL A 356 25.67 8.37 23.93
N ASP A 357 26.32 8.96 24.94
CA ASP A 357 27.72 8.79 25.29
C ASP A 357 27.99 7.67 26.31
N ARG A 358 26.96 6.94 26.74
CA ARG A 358 27.05 5.89 27.76
C ARG A 358 26.41 4.60 27.29
N ASP A 359 26.82 3.50 27.90
CA ASP A 359 26.19 2.19 27.74
C ASP A 359 25.35 1.87 28.98
N MET A 360 24.24 1.15 28.79
CA MET A 360 23.40 0.66 29.90
C MET A 360 23.82 -0.77 30.24
N ALA A 361 24.22 -0.99 31.50
CA ALA A 361 24.50 -2.31 32.05
C ALA A 361 23.28 -2.81 32.83
N ILE A 362 22.59 -3.83 32.30
CA ILE A 362 21.37 -4.41 32.86
C ILE A 362 21.73 -5.61 33.74
N ASN A 363 21.15 -5.69 34.94
CA ASN A 363 21.34 -6.81 35.85
C ASN A 363 20.26 -7.90 35.60
N PRO A 364 20.63 -9.09 35.07
CA PRO A 364 19.68 -10.19 34.89
C PRO A 364 19.39 -10.99 36.18
N GLY A 365 19.81 -10.49 37.35
CA GLY A 365 19.61 -11.10 38.67
C GLY A 365 20.79 -11.95 39.18
N ARG A 366 21.85 -12.13 38.38
CA ARG A 366 23.03 -12.95 38.73
C ARG A 366 24.34 -12.22 38.40
N VAL A 367 24.60 -11.12 39.11
CA VAL A 367 25.82 -10.30 38.92
C VAL A 367 26.76 -10.42 40.11
N PHE A 368 28.07 -10.28 39.85
CA PHE A 368 29.13 -10.36 40.85
C PHE A 368 29.77 -8.98 41.08
N GLY A 369 29.11 -8.16 41.90
CA GLY A 369 29.57 -6.81 42.28
C GLY A 369 28.72 -5.68 41.71
N GLU A 370 28.96 -4.46 42.20
CA GLU A 370 28.27 -3.25 41.77
C GLU A 370 29.16 -2.40 40.86
N LEU A 371 28.54 -1.79 39.84
CA LEU A 371 29.21 -0.87 38.92
C LEU A 371 29.05 0.57 39.41
N LYS A 372 30.11 1.38 39.22
CA LYS A 372 30.04 2.82 39.46
C LYS A 372 29.41 3.50 38.24
N GLY A 373 28.26 4.12 38.42
CA GLY A 373 27.52 4.83 37.36
C GLY A 373 26.20 5.39 37.86
N ASN A 374 25.37 5.88 36.94
CA ASN A 374 24.03 6.39 37.30
C ASN A 374 23.05 5.22 37.33
N VAL A 375 22.54 4.90 38.52
CA VAL A 375 21.54 3.84 38.71
C VAL A 375 20.22 4.25 38.06
N THR A 376 19.62 3.33 37.31
CA THR A 376 18.35 3.50 36.59
C THR A 376 17.63 2.15 36.51
N LYS A 377 16.51 2.11 35.79
CA LYS A 377 15.86 0.87 35.38
C LYS A 377 15.83 0.74 33.87
N ASP A 378 15.88 -0.50 33.38
CA ASP A 378 15.63 -0.80 31.97
C ASP A 378 14.16 -0.48 31.63
N PRO A 379 13.89 0.28 30.55
CA PRO A 379 12.54 0.70 30.21
C PRO A 379 11.65 -0.42 29.64
N ALA A 380 12.21 -1.53 29.15
CA ALA A 380 11.43 -2.62 28.57
C ALA A 380 10.92 -3.60 29.64
N PHE A 381 11.79 -4.03 30.55
CA PHE A 381 11.50 -5.08 31.53
C PHE A 381 11.50 -4.59 32.98
N GLY A 382 11.87 -3.32 33.24
CA GLY A 382 11.91 -2.75 34.58
C GLY A 382 13.03 -3.30 35.48
N LEU A 383 14.02 -3.98 34.89
CA LEU A 383 15.17 -4.54 35.60
C LEU A 383 16.12 -3.45 36.08
N ASP A 384 16.81 -3.69 37.20
CA ASP A 384 17.81 -2.76 37.70
C ASP A 384 18.98 -2.63 36.72
N ALA A 385 19.34 -1.40 36.40
CA ALA A 385 20.37 -1.09 35.41
C ALA A 385 21.25 0.09 35.86
N VAL A 386 22.43 0.21 35.26
CA VAL A 386 23.37 1.30 35.55
C VAL A 386 23.92 1.86 34.24
N TRP A 387 23.87 3.18 34.07
CA TRP A 387 24.56 3.86 32.99
C TRP A 387 26.05 3.97 33.31
N ILE A 388 26.87 3.35 32.48
CA ILE A 388 28.33 3.27 32.63
C ILE A 388 29.04 3.94 31.44
N ASP A 389 30.26 4.38 31.66
CA ASP A 389 31.11 4.86 30.57
C ASP A 389 31.56 3.68 29.69
N ALA A 390 31.76 3.93 28.39
CA ALA A 390 32.16 2.89 27.43
C ALA A 390 33.44 2.11 27.85
N ALA A 391 34.33 2.74 28.63
CA ALA A 391 35.54 2.11 29.16
C ALA A 391 35.26 1.00 30.20
N GLN A 392 34.10 1.02 30.85
CA GLN A 392 33.71 0.03 31.87
C GLN A 392 32.95 -1.17 31.28
N ARG A 393 32.72 -1.19 29.95
CA ARG A 393 31.95 -2.23 29.25
C ARG A 393 32.48 -3.64 29.52
N ASP A 394 33.78 -3.85 29.33
CA ASP A 394 34.40 -5.18 29.50
C ASP A 394 34.34 -5.65 30.96
N GLN A 395 34.50 -4.71 31.90
CA GLN A 395 34.37 -4.98 33.34
C GLN A 395 32.93 -5.40 33.69
N ALA A 396 31.94 -4.66 33.20
CA ALA A 396 30.53 -4.96 33.42
C ALA A 396 30.13 -6.33 32.88
N GLN A 397 30.57 -6.68 31.66
CA GLN A 397 30.33 -7.99 31.08
C GLN A 397 30.97 -9.12 31.89
N THR A 398 32.20 -8.91 32.39
CA THR A 398 32.89 -9.88 33.25
C THR A 398 32.17 -10.11 34.58
N MET A 399 31.50 -9.08 35.11
CA MET A 399 30.66 -9.16 36.32
C MET A 399 29.28 -9.78 36.06
N GLY A 400 28.95 -10.14 34.81
CA GLY A 400 27.70 -10.79 34.43
C GLY A 400 26.57 -9.84 34.01
N TYR A 401 26.85 -8.54 33.83
CA TYR A 401 25.86 -7.58 33.32
C TYR A 401 25.69 -7.71 31.80
N THR A 402 24.46 -7.53 31.32
CA THR A 402 24.17 -7.38 29.90
C THR A 402 24.34 -5.91 29.50
N VAL A 403 25.37 -5.60 28.71
CA VAL A 403 25.69 -4.23 28.32
C VAL A 403 25.15 -3.91 26.92
N VAL A 404 24.35 -2.85 26.81
CA VAL A 404 23.69 -2.40 25.57
C VAL A 404 23.88 -0.89 25.34
N ASP A 405 23.98 -0.48 24.07
CA ASP A 405 24.09 0.92 23.68
C ASP A 405 22.73 1.64 23.70
N ALA A 406 22.75 2.97 23.80
CA ALA A 406 21.53 3.80 23.86
C ALA A 406 20.52 3.51 22.73
N SER A 407 21.00 3.28 21.50
CA SER A 407 20.11 2.95 20.37
C SER A 407 19.43 1.59 20.53
N THR A 408 20.10 0.63 21.18
CA THR A 408 19.50 -0.68 21.50
C THR A 408 18.46 -0.55 22.61
N VAL A 409 18.70 0.28 23.64
CA VAL A 409 17.72 0.53 24.70
C VAL A 409 16.40 1.04 24.12
N VAL A 410 16.45 2.08 23.27
CA VAL A 410 15.24 2.63 22.62
C VAL A 410 14.57 1.58 21.73
N ALA A 411 15.35 0.83 20.95
CA ALA A 411 14.81 -0.18 20.05
C ALA A 411 14.13 -1.35 20.79
N THR A 412 14.71 -1.80 21.92
CA THR A 412 14.14 -2.86 22.76
C THR A 412 12.85 -2.39 23.43
N HIS A 413 12.84 -1.17 23.98
CA HIS A 413 11.64 -0.59 24.58
C HIS A 413 10.51 -0.44 23.56
N LEU A 414 10.83 0.06 22.35
CA LEU A 414 9.87 0.11 21.25
C LEU A 414 9.36 -1.28 20.87
N SER A 415 10.25 -2.28 20.80
CA SER A 415 9.84 -3.64 20.45
C SER A 415 8.84 -4.21 21.46
N GLU A 416 9.09 -4.01 22.75
CA GLU A 416 8.22 -4.50 23.82
C GLU A 416 6.85 -3.82 23.79
N LEU A 417 6.82 -2.49 23.66
CA LEU A 417 5.58 -1.73 23.57
C LEU A 417 4.74 -2.08 22.33
N LEU A 418 5.39 -2.25 21.17
CA LEU A 418 4.67 -2.66 19.96
C LEU A 418 4.14 -4.09 20.06
N GLN A 419 4.82 -4.96 20.81
CA GLN A 419 4.37 -6.33 21.03
C GLN A 419 3.19 -6.39 22.02
N SER A 420 3.23 -5.63 23.11
CA SER A 420 2.14 -5.57 24.10
C SER A 420 0.87 -4.93 23.52
N HIS A 421 1.04 -3.92 22.66
CA HIS A 421 -0.05 -3.22 21.98
C HIS A 421 -0.33 -3.73 20.55
N ALA A 422 0.18 -4.91 20.17
CA ALA A 422 0.02 -5.45 18.82
C ALA A 422 -1.46 -5.56 18.36
N HIS A 423 -2.37 -5.81 19.31
CA HIS A 423 -3.81 -5.89 19.04
C HIS A 423 -4.44 -4.55 18.66
N GLU A 424 -3.87 -3.42 19.08
CA GLU A 424 -4.33 -2.06 18.72
C GLU A 424 -3.79 -1.61 17.37
N LEU A 425 -2.62 -2.15 16.97
CA LEU A 425 -2.00 -1.88 15.69
C LEU A 425 -2.69 -2.63 14.53
N LEU A 426 -3.47 -3.66 14.82
CA LEU A 426 -4.20 -4.41 13.78
C LEU A 426 -5.55 -3.73 13.49
N GLY A 427 -5.67 -3.13 12.31
CA GLY A 427 -6.87 -2.48 11.81
C GLY A 427 -7.54 -3.23 10.65
N HIS A 428 -8.55 -2.60 10.04
CA HIS A 428 -9.28 -3.16 8.91
C HIS A 428 -8.38 -3.38 7.68
N ASP A 429 -7.49 -2.43 7.40
CA ASP A 429 -6.62 -2.47 6.23
C ASP A 429 -5.61 -3.62 6.33
N GLU A 430 -5.02 -3.84 7.51
CA GLU A 430 -4.09 -4.95 7.73
C GLU A 430 -4.79 -6.30 7.58
N VAL A 431 -6.01 -6.46 8.10
CA VAL A 431 -6.77 -7.71 7.96
C VAL A 431 -7.18 -7.95 6.51
N GLN A 432 -7.58 -6.91 5.78
CA GLN A 432 -7.85 -7.03 4.35
C GLN A 432 -6.60 -7.49 3.60
N GLN A 433 -5.44 -6.87 3.85
CA GLN A 433 -4.18 -7.28 3.24
C GLN A 433 -3.78 -8.72 3.60
N LEU A 434 -4.03 -9.17 4.83
CA LEU A 434 -3.79 -10.56 5.24
C LEU A 434 -4.67 -11.54 4.45
N LEU A 435 -5.95 -11.21 4.27
CA LEU A 435 -6.88 -12.02 3.48
C LEU A 435 -6.53 -12.00 1.99
N ASP A 436 -6.12 -10.86 1.44
CA ASP A 436 -5.68 -10.74 0.04
C ASP A 436 -4.43 -11.59 -0.23
N ASN A 437 -3.47 -11.60 0.71
CA ASN A 437 -2.29 -12.46 0.64
C ASN A 437 -2.67 -13.95 0.75
N LEU A 438 -3.61 -14.30 1.62
CA LEU A 438 -4.13 -15.67 1.70
C LEU A 438 -4.85 -16.07 0.41
N ALA A 439 -5.59 -15.16 -0.23
CA ALA A 439 -6.34 -15.41 -1.46
C ALA A 439 -5.43 -15.77 -2.65
N GLN A 440 -4.16 -15.35 -2.64
CA GLN A 440 -3.18 -15.78 -3.64
C GLN A 440 -2.89 -17.29 -3.57
N VAL A 441 -3.04 -17.91 -2.40
CA VAL A 441 -2.74 -19.34 -2.16
C VAL A 441 -4.01 -20.18 -2.02
N ALA A 442 -5.04 -19.65 -1.36
CA ALA A 442 -6.30 -20.32 -1.07
C ALA A 442 -7.51 -19.41 -1.39
N PRO A 443 -7.74 -19.03 -2.67
CA PRO A 443 -8.76 -18.05 -3.05
C PRO A 443 -10.17 -18.46 -2.64
N LYS A 444 -10.53 -19.74 -2.82
CA LYS A 444 -11.86 -20.26 -2.46
C LYS A 444 -12.16 -20.13 -0.97
N LEU A 445 -11.17 -20.36 -0.11
CA LEU A 445 -11.33 -20.25 1.34
C LEU A 445 -11.66 -18.81 1.74
N VAL A 446 -10.97 -17.83 1.15
CA VAL A 446 -11.22 -16.42 1.45
C VAL A 446 -12.57 -15.97 0.91
N GLU A 447 -12.91 -16.34 -0.32
CA GLU A 447 -14.20 -16.03 -0.95
C GLU A 447 -15.39 -16.59 -0.17
N ASP A 448 -15.23 -17.80 0.39
CA ASP A 448 -16.27 -18.43 1.20
C ASP A 448 -16.33 -17.88 2.63
N LEU A 449 -15.21 -17.41 3.18
CA LEU A 449 -15.17 -16.84 4.52
C LEU A 449 -15.74 -15.41 4.57
N VAL A 450 -15.16 -14.48 3.80
CA VAL A 450 -15.51 -13.05 3.84
C VAL A 450 -15.93 -12.57 2.45
N PRO A 451 -17.09 -11.93 2.28
CA PRO A 451 -18.09 -11.57 3.31
C PRO A 451 -19.18 -12.64 3.53
N LYS A 452 -19.12 -13.82 2.88
CA LYS A 452 -20.26 -14.77 2.84
C LYS A 452 -20.62 -15.35 4.20
N LEU A 453 -19.64 -15.84 4.97
CA LEU A 453 -19.88 -16.47 6.28
C LEU A 453 -19.74 -15.48 7.44
N LEU A 454 -18.73 -14.60 7.38
CA LEU A 454 -18.44 -13.63 8.43
C LEU A 454 -18.15 -12.24 7.85
N PRO A 455 -18.63 -11.17 8.51
CA PRO A 455 -18.16 -9.81 8.26
C PRO A 455 -16.67 -9.66 8.58
N LEU A 456 -15.96 -8.82 7.82
CA LEU A 456 -14.54 -8.52 8.06
C LEU A 456 -14.27 -8.06 9.50
N ALA A 457 -15.20 -7.30 10.09
CA ALA A 457 -15.10 -6.82 11.47
C ALA A 457 -15.01 -7.96 12.52
N VAL A 458 -15.72 -9.07 12.29
CA VAL A 458 -15.67 -10.22 13.19
C VAL A 458 -14.32 -10.91 13.08
N VAL A 459 -13.80 -11.07 11.86
CA VAL A 459 -12.45 -11.62 11.63
C VAL A 459 -11.39 -10.74 12.28
N LEU A 460 -11.48 -9.42 12.13
CA LEU A 460 -10.62 -8.46 12.81
C LEU A 460 -10.67 -8.66 14.33
N ARG A 461 -11.86 -8.74 14.92
CA ARG A 461 -12.00 -8.91 16.37
C ARG A 461 -11.37 -10.21 16.87
N VAL A 462 -11.53 -11.31 16.13
CA VAL A 462 -10.88 -12.60 16.48
C VAL A 462 -9.37 -12.47 16.45
N LEU A 463 -8.80 -11.89 15.39
CA LEU A 463 -7.35 -11.70 15.26
C LEU A 463 -6.79 -10.78 16.36
N GLN A 464 -7.51 -9.70 16.69
CA GLN A 464 -7.16 -8.82 17.80
C GLN A 464 -7.16 -9.56 19.14
N ASN A 465 -8.16 -10.40 19.41
CA ASN A 465 -8.22 -11.19 20.65
C ASN A 465 -7.03 -12.16 20.77
N LEU A 466 -6.62 -12.80 19.67
CA LEU A 466 -5.43 -13.65 19.63
C LEU A 466 -4.16 -12.85 19.96
N LEU A 467 -3.96 -11.71 19.31
CA LEU A 467 -2.80 -10.84 19.53
C LEU A 467 -2.77 -10.26 20.95
N GLN A 468 -3.93 -9.98 21.55
CA GLN A 468 -4.05 -9.47 22.91
C GLN A 468 -3.54 -10.47 23.97
N GLU A 469 -3.44 -11.75 23.59
CA GLU A 469 -2.87 -12.83 24.39
C GLU A 469 -1.50 -13.28 23.90
N SER A 470 -0.86 -12.44 23.09
CA SER A 470 0.43 -12.70 22.44
C SER A 470 0.44 -13.99 21.61
N VAL A 471 -0.71 -14.42 21.07
CA VAL A 471 -0.80 -15.54 20.13
C VAL A 471 -0.56 -15.03 18.71
N PRO A 472 0.45 -15.55 18.00
CA PRO A 472 0.78 -15.08 16.66
C PRO A 472 -0.25 -15.54 15.63
N ILE A 473 -0.55 -14.67 14.67
CA ILE A 473 -1.54 -14.90 13.59
C ILE A 473 -0.87 -15.28 12.26
N ARG A 474 0.33 -15.86 12.33
CA ARG A 474 1.13 -16.27 11.16
C ARG A 474 0.46 -17.37 10.33
N ASP A 475 -0.23 -18.29 10.99
CA ASP A 475 -0.93 -19.40 10.33
C ASP A 475 -2.35 -18.99 9.95
N MET A 476 -2.45 -18.03 9.03
CA MET A 476 -3.74 -17.48 8.60
C MET A 476 -4.61 -18.53 7.89
N ARG A 477 -4.01 -19.60 7.34
CA ARG A 477 -4.76 -20.69 6.74
C ARG A 477 -5.56 -21.46 7.78
N THR A 478 -4.90 -21.96 8.83
CA THR A 478 -5.59 -22.72 9.89
C THR A 478 -6.60 -21.84 10.61
N ILE A 479 -6.30 -20.55 10.80
CA ILE A 479 -7.28 -19.58 11.34
C ILE A 479 -8.51 -19.48 10.43
N ALA A 480 -8.33 -19.21 9.13
CA ALA A 480 -9.43 -19.06 8.19
C ALA A 480 -10.27 -20.33 8.00
N GLU A 481 -9.64 -21.51 7.95
CA GLU A 481 -10.33 -22.81 7.87
C GLU A 481 -11.20 -23.05 9.11
N THR A 482 -10.65 -22.81 10.30
CA THR A 482 -11.37 -22.98 11.57
C THR A 482 -12.53 -21.99 11.67
N LEU A 483 -12.31 -20.74 11.24
CA LEU A 483 -13.37 -19.73 11.19
C LEU A 483 -14.48 -20.14 10.21
N ALA A 484 -14.15 -20.62 9.02
CA ALA A 484 -15.15 -21.05 8.04
C ALA A 484 -15.99 -22.24 8.57
N GLU A 485 -15.37 -23.19 9.27
CA GLU A 485 -16.07 -24.33 9.86
C GLU A 485 -17.01 -23.89 11.00
N GLN A 486 -16.52 -23.07 11.94
CA GLN A 486 -17.29 -22.70 13.13
C GLN A 486 -18.27 -21.53 12.89
N ALA A 487 -18.07 -20.72 11.84
CA ALA A 487 -18.96 -19.62 11.48
C ALA A 487 -20.41 -20.09 11.22
N THR A 488 -20.58 -21.35 10.81
CA THR A 488 -21.91 -21.97 10.63
C THR A 488 -22.66 -22.22 11.94
N LYS A 489 -21.93 -22.32 13.07
CA LYS A 489 -22.51 -22.57 14.41
C LYS A 489 -22.64 -21.30 15.24
N SER A 490 -21.67 -20.39 15.14
CA SER A 490 -21.67 -19.13 15.88
C SER A 490 -20.91 -18.06 15.11
N GLN A 491 -21.43 -16.82 15.15
CA GLN A 491 -20.75 -15.63 14.64
C GLN A 491 -20.14 -14.78 15.76
N ASP A 492 -20.24 -15.23 17.01
CA ASP A 492 -19.64 -14.53 18.15
C ASP A 492 -18.12 -14.63 18.11
N ALA A 493 -17.45 -13.47 18.21
CA ALA A 493 -16.00 -13.38 18.15
C ALA A 493 -15.31 -14.08 19.33
N GLY A 494 -15.91 -14.09 20.52
CA GLY A 494 -15.36 -14.79 21.69
C GLY A 494 -15.29 -16.30 21.48
N THR A 495 -16.41 -16.88 21.06
CA THR A 495 -16.55 -18.31 20.74
C THR A 495 -15.63 -18.74 19.58
N LEU A 496 -15.56 -17.93 18.53
CA LEU A 496 -14.67 -18.16 17.39
C LEU A 496 -13.20 -18.11 17.82
N THR A 497 -12.82 -17.15 18.67
CA THR A 497 -11.46 -17.05 19.22
C THR A 497 -11.08 -18.32 19.98
N ALA A 498 -11.95 -18.82 20.86
CA ALA A 498 -11.69 -20.05 21.61
C ALA A 498 -11.46 -21.27 20.69
N SER A 499 -12.25 -21.38 19.61
CA SER A 499 -12.10 -22.45 18.62
C SER A 499 -10.80 -22.34 17.84
N VAL A 500 -10.44 -21.14 17.40
CA VAL A 500 -9.18 -20.89 16.68
C VAL A 500 -7.96 -21.17 17.57
N ARG A 501 -8.02 -20.83 18.86
CA ARG A 501 -6.94 -21.15 19.81
C ARG A 501 -6.70 -22.65 19.95
N VAL A 502 -7.75 -23.46 19.98
CA VAL A 502 -7.63 -24.93 19.98
C VAL A 502 -6.94 -25.43 18.70
N ALA A 503 -7.32 -24.89 17.53
CA ALA A 503 -6.65 -25.22 16.28
C ALA A 503 -5.16 -24.81 16.26
N LEU A 504 -4.82 -23.71 16.93
CA LEU A 504 -3.45 -23.21 17.09
C LEU A 504 -2.69 -23.79 18.31
N ALA A 505 -3.23 -24.80 18.99
CA ALA A 505 -2.66 -25.39 20.22
C ALA A 505 -1.15 -25.68 20.13
N ARG A 506 -0.70 -26.25 19.00
CA ARG A 506 0.72 -26.57 18.76
C ARG A 506 1.60 -25.32 18.76
N SER A 507 1.14 -24.23 18.13
CA SER A 507 1.87 -22.96 18.05
C SER A 507 1.94 -22.29 19.43
N ILE A 508 0.80 -22.24 20.13
CA ILE A 508 0.69 -21.64 21.46
C ILE A 508 1.61 -22.34 22.45
N VAL A 509 1.54 -23.68 22.54
CA VAL A 509 2.38 -24.45 23.48
C VAL A 509 3.86 -24.36 23.13
N GLN A 510 4.21 -24.36 21.83
CA GLN A 510 5.60 -24.20 21.41
C GLN A 510 6.16 -22.82 21.78
N GLN A 511 5.35 -21.77 21.72
CA GLN A 511 5.77 -20.42 22.10
C GLN A 511 5.96 -20.29 23.61
N VAL A 512 5.12 -20.93 24.41
CA VAL A 512 5.15 -20.80 25.88
C VAL A 512 6.21 -21.69 26.52
N VAL A 513 6.27 -22.98 26.17
CA VAL A 513 7.15 -23.96 26.85
C VAL A 513 8.39 -24.32 26.02
N GLY A 514 8.40 -23.97 24.74
CA GLY A 514 9.44 -24.39 23.82
C GLY A 514 9.39 -25.89 23.50
N PRO A 515 10.54 -26.51 23.16
CA PRO A 515 10.60 -27.91 22.72
C PRO A 515 10.53 -28.96 23.86
N LYS A 516 10.35 -28.55 25.13
CA LYS A 516 10.35 -29.48 26.29
C LYS A 516 9.12 -30.40 26.29
N GLY A 517 9.27 -31.69 26.52
CA GLY A 517 8.15 -32.65 26.52
C GLY A 517 7.11 -32.45 27.63
N GLU A 518 7.54 -31.86 28.76
CA GLU A 518 6.69 -31.57 29.92
C GLU A 518 6.31 -30.09 29.98
N ILE A 519 5.05 -29.81 30.28
CA ILE A 519 4.48 -28.47 30.49
C ILE A 519 4.26 -28.29 32.00
N PRO A 520 5.06 -27.46 32.69
CA PRO A 520 4.78 -27.10 34.07
C PRO A 520 3.54 -26.20 34.11
N VAL A 521 2.51 -26.63 34.84
CA VAL A 521 1.24 -25.88 34.95
C VAL A 521 0.81 -25.68 36.39
N ILE A 522 0.23 -24.51 36.63
CA ILE A 522 -0.53 -24.16 37.82
C ILE A 522 -1.98 -24.52 37.52
N VAL A 523 -2.65 -25.21 38.44
CA VAL A 523 -4.06 -25.59 38.29
C VAL A 523 -4.89 -24.96 39.39
N LEU A 524 -6.20 -24.78 39.14
CA LEU A 524 -7.15 -24.42 40.19
C LEU A 524 -7.57 -25.67 40.96
N GLU A 525 -7.88 -25.49 42.24
CA GLU A 525 -8.53 -26.53 43.02
C GLU A 525 -9.90 -26.86 42.40
N PRO A 526 -10.29 -28.15 42.27
CA PRO A 526 -11.57 -28.54 41.65
C PRO A 526 -12.81 -27.89 42.26
N GLY A 527 -12.81 -27.57 43.57
CA GLY A 527 -13.91 -26.88 44.22
C GLY A 527 -14.06 -25.43 43.74
N LEU A 528 -12.94 -24.70 43.69
CA LEU A 528 -12.86 -23.33 43.20
C LEU A 528 -13.21 -23.24 41.70
N GLU A 529 -12.72 -24.19 40.90
CA GLU A 529 -12.99 -24.24 39.45
C GLU A 529 -14.49 -24.43 39.15
N ARG A 530 -15.18 -25.31 39.89
CA ARG A 530 -16.64 -25.50 39.75
C ARG A 530 -17.43 -24.28 40.17
N LEU A 531 -17.02 -23.63 41.26
CA LEU A 531 -17.65 -22.41 41.74
C LEU A 531 -17.56 -21.32 40.67
N LEU A 532 -16.36 -21.07 40.14
CA LEU A 532 -16.15 -20.09 39.06
C LEU A 532 -16.98 -20.42 37.81
N GLN A 533 -17.05 -21.69 37.41
CA GLN A 533 -17.90 -22.12 36.28
C GLN A 533 -19.37 -21.78 36.50
N GLN A 534 -19.91 -22.10 37.69
CA GLN A 534 -21.32 -21.82 38.00
C GLN A 534 -21.61 -20.31 38.03
N THR A 535 -20.70 -19.52 38.60
CA THR A 535 -20.87 -18.07 38.69
C THR A 535 -20.82 -17.40 37.31
N LEU A 536 -19.90 -17.82 36.44
CA LEU A 536 -19.73 -17.26 35.11
C LEU A 536 -20.87 -17.64 34.15
N VAL A 537 -21.40 -18.87 34.26
CA VAL A 537 -22.59 -19.28 33.49
C VAL A 537 -23.80 -18.41 33.84
N ASN A 538 -23.93 -17.99 35.09
CA ASN A 538 -25.07 -17.18 35.56
C ASN A 538 -24.88 -15.67 35.35
N ALA A 539 -23.63 -15.17 35.33
CA ALA A 539 -23.32 -13.74 35.28
C ALA A 539 -22.95 -13.21 33.88
N GLY A 540 -22.77 -14.09 32.88
CA GLY A 540 -22.28 -13.72 31.54
C GLY A 540 -20.76 -13.47 31.51
N GLU A 541 -20.23 -13.08 30.35
CA GLU A 541 -18.78 -12.93 30.11
C GLU A 541 -18.09 -11.87 30.98
N ASP A 542 -18.84 -10.90 31.53
CA ASP A 542 -18.29 -9.81 32.35
C ASP A 542 -18.00 -10.22 33.81
N GLY A 543 -18.39 -11.42 34.24
CA GLY A 543 -18.03 -11.96 35.55
C GLY A 543 -18.56 -11.15 36.75
N ALA A 544 -19.65 -10.40 36.55
CA ALA A 544 -20.27 -9.55 37.56
C ALA A 544 -20.81 -10.28 38.81
N GLY A 545 -20.75 -11.61 38.84
CA GLY A 545 -21.20 -12.45 39.96
C GLY A 545 -20.12 -12.89 40.94
N VAL A 546 -18.84 -12.57 40.71
CA VAL A 546 -17.74 -13.08 41.55
C VAL A 546 -17.53 -12.18 42.78
N GLU A 547 -17.50 -12.78 43.98
CA GLU A 547 -17.29 -12.04 45.23
C GLU A 547 -15.88 -11.39 45.30
N PRO A 548 -15.76 -10.09 45.68
CA PRO A 548 -14.49 -9.38 45.71
C PRO A 548 -13.40 -10.04 46.56
N GLY A 549 -13.76 -10.62 47.71
CA GLY A 549 -12.80 -11.29 48.59
C GLY A 549 -12.17 -12.53 47.96
N MET A 550 -12.91 -13.24 47.12
CA MET A 550 -12.38 -14.40 46.38
C MET A 550 -11.43 -13.96 45.27
N LEU A 551 -11.72 -12.83 44.60
CA LEU A 551 -10.83 -12.24 43.59
C LEU A 551 -9.49 -11.81 44.21
N GLU A 552 -9.52 -11.18 45.39
CA GLU A 552 -8.32 -10.75 46.09
C GLU A 552 -7.45 -11.95 46.52
N GLN A 553 -8.07 -13.03 47.03
CA GLN A 553 -7.36 -14.27 47.35
C GLN A 553 -6.75 -14.93 46.10
N LEU A 554 -7.52 -15.00 45.00
CA LEU A 554 -7.04 -15.54 43.73
C LEU A 554 -5.86 -14.73 43.19
N GLN A 555 -5.95 -13.39 43.25
CA GLN A 555 -4.88 -12.49 42.83
C GLN A 555 -3.60 -12.73 43.63
N ASN A 556 -3.68 -12.74 44.96
CA ASN A 556 -2.51 -12.93 45.83
C ASN A 556 -1.87 -14.31 45.57
N ALA A 557 -2.68 -15.38 45.48
CA ALA A 557 -2.18 -16.71 45.22
C ALA A 557 -1.51 -16.85 43.84
N LEU A 558 -2.07 -16.19 42.80
CA LEU A 558 -1.46 -16.15 41.47
C LEU A 558 -0.15 -15.38 41.46
N GLN A 559 -0.08 -14.23 42.14
CA GLN A 559 1.15 -13.43 42.25
C GLN A 559 2.28 -14.19 42.95
N ASP A 560 1.98 -14.82 44.09
CA ASP A 560 2.95 -15.60 44.84
C ASP A 560 3.48 -16.78 44.03
N THR A 561 2.58 -17.51 43.36
CA THR A 561 2.97 -18.65 42.52
C THR A 561 3.78 -18.20 41.31
N ALA A 562 3.38 -17.11 40.64
CA ALA A 562 4.10 -16.57 39.49
C ALA A 562 5.53 -16.15 39.87
N LYS A 563 5.70 -15.48 41.01
CA LYS A 563 7.01 -15.08 41.52
C LYS A 563 7.91 -16.28 41.83
N GLN A 564 7.35 -17.35 42.39
CA GLN A 564 8.11 -18.58 42.64
C GLN A 564 8.57 -19.28 41.34
N GLN A 565 7.73 -19.25 40.30
CA GLN A 565 8.07 -19.80 38.98
C GLN A 565 9.15 -18.97 38.28
N GLU A 566 9.04 -17.65 38.33
CA GLU A 566 10.04 -16.73 37.78
C GLU A 566 11.41 -16.96 38.44
N LEU A 567 11.47 -17.09 39.77
CA LEU A 567 12.70 -17.42 40.51
C LEU A 567 13.30 -18.78 40.10
N SER A 568 12.44 -19.72 39.67
CA SER A 568 12.84 -21.04 39.19
C SER A 568 13.22 -21.06 37.70
N GLY A 569 13.13 -19.91 37.01
CA GLY A 569 13.36 -19.79 35.56
C GLY A 569 12.36 -20.58 34.73
N GLN A 570 11.13 -20.76 35.23
CA GLN A 570 10.04 -21.44 34.55
C GLN A 570 8.93 -20.44 34.21
N GLU A 571 8.27 -20.67 33.08
CA GLU A 571 7.13 -19.87 32.62
C GLU A 571 5.90 -20.16 33.48
N SER A 572 5.16 -19.10 33.83
CA SER A 572 3.96 -19.23 34.65
C SER A 572 2.74 -19.53 33.78
N VAL A 573 2.33 -20.79 33.73
CA VAL A 573 1.17 -21.23 32.94
C VAL A 573 0.03 -21.66 33.86
N LEU A 574 -1.11 -20.97 33.81
CA LEU A 574 -2.33 -21.36 34.50
C LEU A 574 -3.21 -22.19 33.56
N LEU A 575 -3.51 -23.43 33.95
CA LEU A 575 -4.33 -24.37 33.18
C LEU A 575 -5.72 -24.50 33.79
N VAL A 576 -6.75 -24.24 32.97
CA VAL A 576 -8.15 -24.16 33.40
C VAL A 576 -9.13 -24.73 32.38
N ALA A 577 -10.37 -24.96 32.79
CA ALA A 577 -11.46 -25.34 31.90
C ALA A 577 -11.76 -24.27 30.83
N ALA A 578 -12.16 -24.73 29.63
CA ALA A 578 -12.42 -23.87 28.47
C ALA A 578 -13.43 -22.74 28.76
N ALA A 579 -14.46 -23.00 29.57
CA ALA A 579 -15.52 -22.04 29.87
C ALA A 579 -15.05 -20.83 30.68
N ILE A 580 -14.08 -21.00 31.57
CA ILE A 580 -13.59 -19.93 32.47
C ILE A 580 -12.32 -19.25 31.96
N ARG A 581 -11.68 -19.83 30.94
CA ARG A 581 -10.40 -19.38 30.39
C ARG A 581 -10.41 -17.94 29.88
N PRO A 582 -11.40 -17.46 29.10
CA PRO A 582 -11.41 -16.06 28.61
C PRO A 582 -11.45 -15.04 29.75
N TRP A 583 -12.30 -15.30 30.76
CA TRP A 583 -12.45 -14.43 31.92
C TRP A 583 -11.18 -14.42 32.77
N LEU A 584 -10.61 -15.60 33.07
CA LEU A 584 -9.35 -15.69 33.82
C LEU A 584 -8.16 -15.08 33.07
N ALA A 585 -8.11 -15.19 31.75
CA ALA A 585 -7.07 -14.54 30.93
C ALA A 585 -7.18 -13.01 31.04
N LYS A 586 -8.40 -12.45 30.95
CA LYS A 586 -8.63 -11.01 31.14
C LYS A 586 -8.27 -10.56 32.56
N PHE A 587 -8.62 -11.34 33.57
CA PHE A 587 -8.28 -11.07 34.97
C PHE A 587 -6.75 -11.11 35.21
N ALA A 588 -6.11 -12.22 34.84
CA ALA A 588 -4.67 -12.42 35.05
C ALA A 588 -3.82 -11.37 34.33
N ARG A 589 -4.22 -10.92 33.13
CA ARG A 589 -3.49 -9.88 32.38
C ARG A 589 -3.37 -8.56 33.14
N HIS A 590 -4.42 -8.14 33.85
CA HIS A 590 -4.40 -6.88 34.60
C HIS A 590 -3.76 -7.03 35.99
N SER A 591 -3.96 -8.19 36.63
CA SER A 591 -3.57 -8.39 38.03
C SER A 591 -2.18 -9.00 38.21
N VAL A 592 -1.72 -9.85 37.27
CA VAL A 592 -0.47 -10.62 37.37
C VAL A 592 0.22 -10.71 36.00
N PRO A 593 0.98 -9.66 35.60
CA PRO A 593 1.77 -9.66 34.36
C PRO A 593 2.70 -10.88 34.30
N GLY A 594 2.81 -11.51 33.13
CA GLY A 594 3.66 -12.69 32.91
C GLY A 594 2.98 -14.05 33.08
N VAL A 595 1.76 -14.12 33.65
CA VAL A 595 1.00 -15.39 33.70
C VAL A 595 0.25 -15.62 32.39
N ARG A 596 0.47 -16.79 31.78
CA ARG A 596 -0.24 -17.24 30.57
C ARG A 596 -1.38 -18.18 30.98
N VAL A 597 -2.60 -17.91 30.52
CA VAL A 597 -3.77 -18.76 30.83
C VAL A 597 -4.10 -19.64 29.62
N LEU A 598 -4.04 -20.96 29.80
CA LEU A 598 -4.35 -21.95 28.78
C LEU A 598 -5.55 -22.81 29.17
N SER A 599 -6.28 -23.28 28.16
CA SER A 599 -7.34 -24.26 28.34
C SER A 599 -6.80 -25.69 28.27
N TYR A 600 -7.42 -26.65 28.96
CA TYR A 600 -7.12 -28.08 28.77
C TYR A 600 -7.22 -28.51 27.29
N ASN A 601 -8.14 -27.91 26.53
CA ASN A 601 -8.32 -28.20 25.11
C ASN A 601 -7.23 -27.60 24.21
N GLU A 602 -6.38 -26.71 24.75
CA GLU A 602 -5.27 -26.08 24.01
C GLU A 602 -3.95 -26.84 24.21
N ILE A 603 -3.95 -27.95 24.96
CA ILE A 603 -2.77 -28.80 25.15
C ILE A 603 -2.80 -29.95 24.14
N PRO A 604 -1.80 -30.05 23.24
CA PRO A 604 -1.68 -31.19 22.33
C PRO A 604 -1.47 -32.52 23.08
N ASP A 605 -2.09 -33.60 22.58
CA ASP A 605 -2.02 -34.94 23.18
C ASP A 605 -0.60 -35.51 23.34
N ASN A 606 0.38 -34.97 22.62
CA ASN A 606 1.77 -35.42 22.67
C ASN A 606 2.62 -34.73 23.75
N ARG A 607 2.04 -33.87 24.59
CA ARG A 607 2.71 -33.18 25.69
C ARG A 607 2.24 -33.71 27.04
N GLN A 608 3.15 -33.86 27.98
CA GLN A 608 2.82 -34.29 29.34
C GLN A 608 2.61 -33.09 30.26
N ILE A 609 1.55 -33.12 31.06
CA ILE A 609 1.21 -32.07 32.01
C ILE A 609 1.89 -32.38 33.34
N LYS A 610 2.63 -31.42 33.88
CA LYS A 610 3.25 -31.51 35.20
C LYS A 610 2.69 -30.42 36.11
N VAL A 611 1.89 -30.83 37.09
CA VAL A 611 1.30 -29.89 38.06
C VAL A 611 2.37 -29.46 39.05
N ILE A 612 2.69 -28.17 39.05
CA ILE A 612 3.69 -27.53 39.93
C ILE A 612 3.06 -26.91 41.18
N SER A 613 1.84 -26.39 41.05
CA SER A 613 1.12 -25.72 42.13
C SER A 613 -0.39 -25.82 41.91
N THR A 614 -1.15 -25.75 43.01
CA THR A 614 -2.61 -25.76 43.01
C THR A 614 -3.13 -24.57 43.81
N ILE A 615 -3.88 -23.68 43.15
CA ILE A 615 -4.44 -22.47 43.75
C ILE A 615 -5.82 -22.78 44.33
N GLY A 616 -6.05 -22.37 45.58
CA GLY A 616 -7.29 -22.62 46.33
C GLY A 616 -7.09 -23.45 47.60
N ARG A 617 -5.93 -24.11 47.73
CA ARG A 617 -5.59 -24.85 48.95
C ARG A 617 -5.25 -23.89 50.08
N ASN A 618 -6.10 -23.82 51.11
CA ASN A 618 -5.82 -23.07 52.34
C ASN A 618 -4.44 -23.46 52.88
N ALA A 619 -3.54 -22.49 53.08
CA ALA A 619 -2.19 -22.68 53.62
C ALA A 619 -2.15 -23.13 55.11
N LYS A 620 -3.25 -23.70 55.64
CA LYS A 620 -3.38 -24.19 57.02
C LYS A 620 -3.36 -25.70 57.17
N GLU A 621 -3.18 -26.46 56.10
CA GLU A 621 -2.94 -27.91 56.16
C GLU A 621 -1.59 -28.25 55.54
N VAL A 622 -0.52 -27.88 56.24
CA VAL A 622 0.80 -28.54 56.20
C VAL A 622 1.27 -28.74 57.63
#